data_AF-A0A6M0AMM9-F1
#
_entry.id   AF-A0A6M0AMM9-F1
#
_cell.length_a   1.000
_cell.length_b   1.000
_cell.length_c   1.000
_cell.angle_alpha   90.00
_cell.angle_beta   90.00
_cell.angle_gamma   90.00
#
_symmetry.space_group_name_H-M   'P 1'
#
loop_
_entity.id
_entity.type
_entity.pdbx_description
1 polymer ?
#
loop_
_entity_poly.entity_id
_entity_poly.type
_entity_poly.pdbx_seq_one_letter_code
_entity_poly.pdbx_strand_id
1 'polypeptide(L)'
;MFNFNFVGLETNTTNTSVILIGGSGNDTLNGGSQDDTLKGRAGDDILNGRGGNDRLEGEEDSDTLDGGEGNDTLIGGSGNDVLTGGPGPSFGLSLFELQGGSPALYPIGSASGRIAW
;
A
#
# COMPACT_ATOMS: atom_id res chain seq x y z
N MET A 1 12.60 27.63 17.74
CA MET A 1 13.48 27.19 16.63
C MET A 1 13.36 25.68 16.54
N PHE A 2 12.82 25.23 15.40
CA PHE A 2 12.78 23.89 14.80
C PHE A 2 12.74 22.66 15.71
N ASN A 3 11.53 22.09 15.85
CA ASN A 3 11.35 20.66 16.07
C ASN A 3 11.80 19.95 14.79
N PHE A 4 12.93 19.26 14.83
CA PHE A 4 13.17 18.19 13.89
C PHE A 4 12.93 16.86 14.60
N ASN A 5 11.94 16.18 14.03
CA ASN A 5 11.40 14.90 14.43
C ASN A 5 12.49 13.83 14.43
N PHE A 6 12.41 13.00 15.45
CA PHE A 6 13.23 11.84 15.74
C PHE A 6 13.85 11.17 14.50
N VAL A 7 15.20 11.13 14.49
CA VAL A 7 16.00 10.35 13.52
C VAL A 7 15.60 8.88 13.65
N GLY A 8 15.37 8.24 12.50
CA GLY A 8 14.89 6.88 12.35
C GLY A 8 15.45 5.91 13.38
N LEU A 9 14.54 5.23 14.08
CA LEU A 9 14.83 3.94 14.66
C LEU A 9 15.06 2.97 13.49
N GLU A 10 16.29 2.90 13.00
CA GLU A 10 16.67 1.81 12.12
C GLU A 10 16.61 0.49 12.91
N THR A 11 15.92 -0.50 12.32
CA THR A 11 15.67 -1.89 12.74
C THR A 11 14.39 -2.18 13.55
N ASN A 12 13.31 -2.50 12.84
CA ASN A 12 12.48 -3.69 13.11
C ASN A 12 11.56 -3.86 11.87
N THR A 13 11.38 -4.98 11.15
CA THR A 13 10.83 -6.23 11.69
C THR A 13 9.82 -6.03 12.82
N THR A 14 9.08 -4.91 12.83
CA THR A 14 8.08 -4.67 13.86
C THR A 14 6.98 -5.71 13.65
N ASN A 15 6.99 -6.75 14.49
CA ASN A 15 5.85 -7.65 14.71
C ASN A 15 4.64 -6.89 15.29
N THR A 16 4.44 -5.63 14.94
CA THR A 16 3.38 -4.75 15.42
C THR A 16 2.80 -4.00 14.24
N SER A 17 1.47 -4.01 14.15
CA SER A 17 0.69 -3.20 13.22
C SER A 17 1.04 -1.71 13.37
N VAL A 18 1.19 -1.01 12.24
CA VAL A 18 1.49 0.42 12.15
C VAL A 18 0.45 1.16 11.30
N ILE A 19 0.35 2.47 11.56
CA ILE A 19 -0.40 3.40 10.73
C ILE A 19 0.58 4.46 10.25
N LEU A 20 0.84 4.48 8.94
CA LEU A 20 1.74 5.43 8.28
C LEU A 20 0.94 6.35 7.37
N ILE A 21 1.22 7.65 7.45
CA ILE A 21 0.53 8.67 6.67
C ILE A 21 1.60 9.61 6.10
N GLY A 22 1.62 9.73 4.79
CA GLY A 22 2.45 10.66 4.03
C GLY A 22 1.98 12.11 4.13
N GLY A 23 2.65 12.95 3.35
CA GLY A 23 2.52 14.38 3.27
C GLY A 23 1.82 14.83 1.99
N SER A 24 2.44 15.75 1.27
CA SER A 24 1.91 16.28 0.00
C SER A 24 2.96 16.24 -1.10
N GLY A 25 3.92 15.35 -0.96
CA GLY A 25 4.99 15.13 -1.92
C GLY A 25 5.41 13.68 -1.82
N ASN A 26 6.25 13.27 -2.77
CA ASN A 26 6.56 11.86 -2.99
C ASN A 26 7.18 11.20 -1.75
N ASP A 27 6.42 10.32 -1.12
CA ASP A 27 6.76 9.63 0.11
C ASP A 27 7.09 8.16 -0.14
N THR A 28 7.82 7.57 0.80
CA THR A 28 8.06 6.12 0.82
C THR A 28 7.64 5.57 2.18
N LEU A 29 6.54 4.84 2.19
CA LEU A 29 5.94 4.24 3.38
C LEU A 29 6.21 2.74 3.39
N ASN A 30 6.73 2.23 4.50
CA ASN A 30 7.05 0.83 4.65
C ASN A 30 6.41 0.28 5.92
N GLY A 31 5.49 -0.65 5.75
CA GLY A 31 4.96 -1.48 6.82
C GLY A 31 5.99 -2.45 7.40
N GLY A 32 5.48 -3.40 8.17
CA GLY A 32 6.15 -4.46 8.89
C GLY A 32 5.69 -5.83 8.43
N SER A 33 5.59 -6.78 9.34
CA SER A 33 5.14 -8.16 9.03
C SER A 33 3.75 -8.45 9.59
N GLN A 34 3.01 -7.41 9.95
CA GLN A 34 1.67 -7.47 10.53
C GLN A 34 0.74 -6.56 9.74
N ASP A 35 -0.56 -6.73 9.95
CA ASP A 35 -1.61 -5.93 9.31
C ASP A 35 -1.43 -4.42 9.53
N ASP A 36 -1.05 -3.71 8.48
CA ASP A 36 -0.71 -2.28 8.51
C ASP A 36 -1.71 -1.41 7.74
N THR A 37 -1.68 -0.10 8.00
CA THR A 37 -2.41 0.89 7.21
C THR A 37 -1.47 1.99 6.72
N LEU A 38 -1.34 2.13 5.41
CA LEU A 38 -0.47 3.11 4.75
C LEU A 38 -1.32 4.04 3.88
N LYS A 39 -1.07 5.36 3.98
CA LYS A 39 -1.74 6.41 3.19
C LYS A 39 -0.72 7.35 2.56
N GLY A 40 -0.64 7.41 1.24
CA GLY A 40 0.28 8.27 0.47
C GLY A 40 -0.09 9.75 0.56
N ARG A 41 -1.33 10.06 0.20
CA ARG A 41 -1.92 11.41 0.07
C ARG A 41 -1.60 12.01 -1.28
N ALA A 42 -0.92 13.15 -1.34
CA ALA A 42 -0.63 13.79 -2.63
C ALA A 42 0.84 13.60 -2.97
N GLY A 43 1.13 13.43 -4.25
CA GLY A 43 2.47 13.13 -4.76
C GLY A 43 2.58 11.70 -5.28
N ASP A 44 3.63 11.41 -6.05
CA ASP A 44 3.85 10.07 -6.56
C ASP A 44 4.50 9.21 -5.46
N ASP A 45 3.71 8.38 -4.78
CA ASP A 45 4.12 7.68 -3.57
C ASP A 45 4.51 6.21 -3.80
N ILE A 46 5.33 5.68 -2.87
CA ILE A 46 5.68 4.25 -2.80
C ILE A 46 5.21 3.69 -1.45
N LEU A 47 4.25 2.77 -1.49
CA LEU A 47 3.68 2.12 -0.32
C LEU A 47 3.99 0.62 -0.35
N ASN A 48 4.67 0.11 0.68
CA ASN A 48 5.01 -1.31 0.82
C ASN A 48 4.41 -1.88 2.11
N GLY A 49 3.43 -2.78 2.00
CA GLY A 49 2.82 -3.50 3.13
C GLY A 49 3.73 -4.58 3.71
N ARG A 50 4.38 -5.34 2.83
CA ARG A 50 5.32 -6.44 3.08
C ARG A 50 4.65 -7.73 3.56
N GLY A 51 4.11 -7.79 4.76
CA GLY A 51 3.52 -9.04 5.27
C GLY A 51 2.44 -8.76 6.26
N GLY A 52 1.40 -9.59 6.30
CA GLY A 52 0.18 -9.28 7.02
C GLY A 52 -0.96 -8.97 6.04
N ASN A 53 -2.15 -8.68 6.54
CA ASN A 53 -3.26 -8.23 5.69
C ASN A 53 -3.29 -6.71 5.75
N ASP A 54 -2.72 -6.07 4.75
CA ASP A 54 -2.47 -4.63 4.77
C ASP A 54 -3.56 -3.83 4.07
N ARG A 55 -3.67 -2.55 4.43
CA ARG A 55 -4.48 -1.57 3.72
C ARG A 55 -3.59 -0.44 3.21
N LEU A 56 -3.42 -0.35 1.89
CA LEU A 56 -2.63 0.70 1.24
C LEU A 56 -3.55 1.60 0.42
N GLU A 57 -3.45 2.91 0.63
CA GLU A 57 -4.18 3.95 -0.09
C GLU A 57 -3.17 4.95 -0.68
N GLY A 58 -3.07 5.08 -2.01
CA GLY A 58 -2.23 6.06 -2.68
C GLY A 58 -2.81 7.49 -2.57
N GLU A 59 -4.11 7.61 -2.89
CA GLU A 59 -4.91 8.85 -2.90
C GLU A 59 -4.77 9.69 -4.19
N GLU A 60 -3.89 10.68 -4.27
CA GLU A 60 -3.76 11.60 -5.41
C GLU A 60 -2.40 11.41 -6.12
N ASP A 61 -2.38 11.53 -7.44
CA ASP A 61 -1.20 11.37 -8.31
C ASP A 61 -0.81 9.89 -8.56
N SER A 62 0.35 9.62 -9.16
CA SER A 62 0.66 8.29 -9.69
C SER A 62 1.46 7.44 -8.71
N ASP A 63 0.78 6.47 -8.10
CA ASP A 63 1.35 5.72 -6.98
C ASP A 63 1.86 4.32 -7.35
N THR A 64 2.77 3.81 -6.52
CA THR A 64 3.19 2.40 -6.54
C THR A 64 2.87 1.73 -5.19
N LEU A 65 1.95 0.77 -5.21
CA LEU A 65 1.50 0.03 -4.03
C LEU A 65 1.90 -1.44 -4.16
N ASP A 66 2.64 -1.95 -3.18
CA ASP A 66 2.98 -3.37 -3.03
C ASP A 66 2.44 -3.89 -1.70
N GLY A 67 1.44 -4.77 -1.76
CA GLY A 67 0.84 -5.42 -0.59
C GLY A 67 1.78 -6.43 0.09
N GLY A 68 2.60 -7.15 -0.68
CA GLY A 68 3.43 -8.21 -0.13
C GLY A 68 2.66 -9.50 0.21
N GLU A 69 3.04 -10.19 1.28
CA GLU A 69 2.44 -11.45 1.71
C GLU A 69 1.16 -11.25 2.53
N GLY A 70 0.01 -11.67 2.02
CA GLY A 70 -1.24 -11.69 2.78
C GLY A 70 -2.46 -11.39 1.93
N ASN A 71 -3.59 -11.10 2.57
CA ASN A 71 -4.78 -10.62 1.87
C ASN A 71 -4.87 -9.11 1.98
N ASP A 72 -4.25 -8.41 1.04
CA ASP A 72 -4.17 -6.95 1.09
C ASP A 72 -5.35 -6.27 0.40
N THR A 73 -5.67 -5.08 0.89
CA THR A 73 -6.54 -4.11 0.25
C THR A 73 -5.70 -2.98 -0.32
N LEU A 74 -5.62 -2.90 -1.65
CA LEU A 74 -4.86 -1.86 -2.35
C LEU A 74 -5.83 -0.92 -3.06
N ILE A 75 -5.72 0.37 -2.76
CA ILE A 75 -6.51 1.46 -3.34
C ILE A 75 -5.53 2.47 -3.94
N GLY A 76 -5.44 2.52 -5.27
CA GLY A 76 -4.56 3.47 -5.96
C GLY A 76 -5.00 4.91 -5.69
N GLY A 77 -6.20 5.27 -6.14
CA GLY A 77 -6.70 6.63 -5.99
C GLY A 77 -6.88 7.25 -7.36
N SER A 78 -6.67 8.56 -7.49
CA SER A 78 -6.67 9.25 -8.78
C SER A 78 -5.27 9.32 -9.35
N GLY A 79 -5.05 8.80 -10.56
CA GLY A 79 -3.73 8.79 -11.16
C GLY A 79 -3.49 7.56 -12.01
N ASN A 80 -2.23 7.36 -12.42
CA ASN A 80 -1.81 6.15 -13.12
C ASN A 80 -1.04 5.25 -12.16
N ASP A 81 -1.76 4.38 -11.48
CA ASP A 81 -1.21 3.63 -10.36
C ASP A 81 -0.69 2.26 -10.79
N VAL A 82 0.29 1.76 -10.04
CA VAL A 82 0.85 0.41 -10.15
C VAL A 82 0.55 -0.33 -8.85
N LEU A 83 -0.34 -1.32 -8.90
CA LEU A 83 -0.72 -2.10 -7.73
C LEU A 83 -0.24 -3.54 -7.89
N THR A 84 0.46 -4.04 -6.88
CA THR A 84 0.95 -5.42 -6.79
C THR A 84 0.51 -6.02 -5.46
N GLY A 85 -0.40 -6.99 -5.48
CA GLY A 85 -0.91 -7.63 -4.25
C GLY A 85 -0.02 -8.74 -3.67
N GLY A 86 1.20 -8.93 -4.18
CA GLY A 86 2.12 -9.99 -3.78
C GLY A 86 1.57 -11.44 -3.83
N PRO A 87 2.30 -12.42 -3.27
CA PRO A 87 1.82 -13.80 -3.17
C PRO A 87 0.77 -13.90 -2.06
N GLY A 88 -0.50 -13.77 -2.44
CA GLY A 88 -1.62 -14.05 -1.53
C GLY A 88 -1.52 -15.46 -0.91
N PRO A 89 -2.18 -15.72 0.22
CA PRO A 89 -2.25 -17.08 0.76
C PRO A 89 -2.80 -18.00 -0.32
N SER A 90 -2.32 -19.25 -0.37
CA SER A 90 -2.59 -20.22 -1.44
C SER A 90 -4.08 -20.58 -1.67
N PHE A 91 -5.00 -19.89 -0.97
CA PHE A 91 -6.46 -19.99 -1.09
C PHE A 91 -7.23 -18.64 -0.94
N GLY A 92 -6.60 -17.46 -1.04
CA GLY A 92 -7.26 -16.16 -0.78
C GLY A 92 -7.31 -15.23 -2.00
N LEU A 93 -8.46 -14.60 -2.25
CA LEU A 93 -8.67 -13.57 -3.27
C LEU A 93 -8.08 -12.24 -2.79
N SER A 94 -7.32 -11.51 -3.61
CA SER A 94 -6.98 -10.11 -3.31
C SER A 94 -8.12 -9.20 -3.77
N LEU A 95 -8.56 -8.28 -2.90
CA LEU A 95 -9.61 -7.31 -3.16
C LEU A 95 -8.98 -5.99 -3.58
N PHE A 96 -9.00 -5.70 -4.87
CA PHE A 96 -8.69 -4.36 -5.40
C PHE A 96 -9.97 -3.53 -5.37
N GLU A 97 -10.06 -2.56 -4.45
CA GLU A 97 -11.15 -1.59 -4.43
C GLU A 97 -10.83 -0.45 -5.42
N LEU A 98 -11.44 -0.52 -6.60
CA LEU A 98 -11.39 0.54 -7.61
C LEU A 98 -12.47 1.58 -7.27
N GLN A 99 -12.11 2.83 -6.97
CA GLN A 99 -13.07 3.91 -6.72
C GLN A 99 -14.05 4.04 -7.92
N GLY A 100 -15.30 3.59 -7.73
CA GLY A 100 -16.39 3.73 -8.71
C GLY A 100 -16.75 2.47 -9.52
N GLY A 101 -16.01 1.36 -9.37
CA GLY A 101 -16.34 0.08 -10.00
C GLY A 101 -16.70 -0.98 -8.96
N SER A 102 -17.66 -1.86 -9.27
CA SER A 102 -17.93 -3.04 -8.43
C SER A 102 -16.61 -3.78 -8.13
N PRO A 103 -16.41 -4.28 -6.91
CA PRO A 103 -15.16 -4.97 -6.54
C PRO A 103 -14.89 -6.11 -7.52
N ALA A 104 -13.78 -6.01 -8.26
CA ALA A 104 -13.38 -7.03 -9.21
C ALA A 104 -12.50 -8.05 -8.49
N LEU A 105 -12.99 -9.30 -8.40
CA LEU A 105 -12.24 -10.41 -7.86
C LEU A 105 -11.26 -10.91 -8.94
N TYR A 106 -9.97 -10.71 -8.73
CA TYR A 106 -8.93 -11.25 -9.61
C TYR A 106 -8.34 -12.54 -9.03
N PRO A 107 -8.20 -13.61 -9.83
CA PRO A 107 -7.51 -14.83 -9.40
C PRO A 107 -6.04 -14.55 -9.07
N ILE A 108 -5.54 -15.19 -8.00
CA ILE A 108 -4.15 -15.11 -7.56
C ILE A 108 -3.18 -15.51 -8.67
N GLY A 109 -2.21 -14.62 -8.95
CA GLY A 109 -1.12 -14.86 -9.91
C GLY A 109 -1.11 -14.00 -11.18
N SER A 110 -1.96 -12.97 -11.31
CA SER A 110 -1.96 -12.13 -12.53
C SER A 110 -2.16 -10.63 -12.34
N ALA A 111 -2.34 -10.11 -11.13
CA ALA A 111 -2.61 -8.68 -10.94
C ALA A 111 -1.31 -7.87 -10.74
N SER A 112 -0.42 -7.88 -11.73
CA SER A 112 0.43 -6.72 -11.99
C SER A 112 -0.32 -5.89 -13.03
N GLY A 113 -1.14 -4.96 -12.56
CA GLY A 113 -1.99 -4.13 -13.41
C GLY A 113 -1.63 -2.65 -13.24
N ARG A 114 -1.40 -1.95 -14.34
CA ARG A 114 -1.47 -0.48 -14.35
C ARG A 114 -2.95 -0.12 -14.32
N ILE A 115 -3.40 0.54 -13.27
CA ILE A 115 -4.76 1.08 -13.18
C ILE A 115 -4.63 2.56 -13.56
N ALA A 116 -4.99 2.86 -14.80
CA ALA A 116 -5.05 4.23 -15.31
C ALA A 116 -6.52 4.68 -15.23
N TRP A 117 -6.78 5.75 -14.49
CA TRP A 117 -8.07 6.44 -14.48
C TRP A 117 -8.13 7.53 -15.56
#